data_AF-A0A507QXF8-F1
#
_entry.id   AF-A0A507QXF8-F1
#
_cell.length_a   1.000
_cell.length_b   1.000
_cell.length_c   1.000
_cell.angle_alpha   90.00
_cell.angle_beta   90.00
_cell.angle_gamma   90.00
#
_symmetry.space_group_name_H-M   'P 1'
#
loop_
_entity.id
_entity.type
_entity.pdbx_description
1 polymer ?
#
loop_
_entity_poly.entity_id
_entity_poly.type
_entity_poly.pdbx_seq_one_letter_code
_entity_poly.pdbx_strand_id
1 'polypeptide(L)'
;MAIPTLSTVDNDLKDVIQHLFEIQSAVHGYLGPETQQELVRKIKNLTIALSTLSTHTDLDHQRPDTQEATAESSPGNNAFPSDPPLSSIHLPPEIIDYVEAARNPDIYTREFVELVQRGNQDLHGKKLAFAGFRDVLAREMRSAMPECREEVDRVVAATGGASGETKPGE
;
A
#
# COMPACT_ATOMS: atom_id res chain seq x y z
N MET A 1 -22.95 14.24 10.10
CA MET A 1 -22.04 13.50 11.00
C MET A 1 -20.63 13.67 10.45
N ALA A 2 -19.64 13.93 11.29
CA ALA A 2 -18.25 14.05 10.85
C ALA A 2 -17.74 12.68 10.41
N ILE A 3 -16.89 12.64 9.39
CA ILE A 3 -16.24 11.40 8.96
C ILE A 3 -15.22 11.02 10.04
N PRO A 4 -15.29 9.82 10.63
CA PRO A 4 -14.32 9.38 11.63
C PRO A 4 -12.93 9.33 10.99
N THR A 5 -11.99 9.96 11.67
CA THR A 5 -10.58 9.97 11.28
C THR A 5 -9.84 8.81 11.93
N LEU A 6 -8.66 8.48 11.42
CA LEU A 6 -7.82 7.43 11.97
C LEU A 6 -7.55 7.65 13.48
N SER A 7 -7.30 8.88 13.89
CA SER A 7 -7.05 9.23 15.30
C SER A 7 -8.29 9.05 16.17
N THR A 8 -9.49 9.24 15.62
CA THR A 8 -10.74 9.00 16.35
C THR A 8 -10.86 7.51 16.70
N VAL A 9 -10.66 6.64 15.72
CA VAL A 9 -10.72 5.18 15.89
C VAL A 9 -9.60 4.67 16.82
N ASP A 10 -8.39 5.22 16.72
CA ASP A 10 -7.28 4.88 17.63
C ASP A 10 -7.61 5.20 19.10
N ASN A 11 -8.24 6.35 19.36
CA ASN A 11 -8.69 6.70 20.71
C ASN A 11 -9.80 5.77 21.21
N ASP A 12 -10.79 5.46 20.37
CA ASP A 12 -11.86 4.52 20.73
C ASP A 12 -11.31 3.12 21.08
N LEU A 13 -10.31 2.64 20.32
CA LEU A 13 -9.65 1.37 20.58
C LEU A 13 -8.91 1.37 21.94
N LYS A 14 -8.19 2.47 22.25
CA LYS A 14 -7.53 2.64 23.56
C LYS A 14 -8.53 2.63 24.70
N ASP A 15 -9.67 3.30 24.55
CA ASP A 15 -10.73 3.32 25.56
C ASP A 15 -11.33 1.93 25.79
N VAL A 16 -11.55 1.15 24.72
CA VAL A 16 -12.02 -0.25 24.82
C VAL A 16 -10.99 -1.12 25.57
N ILE A 17 -9.70 -1.03 25.22
CA ILE A 17 -8.63 -1.77 25.90
C ILE A 17 -8.57 -1.40 27.38
N GLN A 18 -8.68 -0.10 27.70
CA GLN A 18 -8.68 0.39 29.07
C GLN A 18 -9.87 -0.18 29.87
N HIS A 19 -11.08 -0.20 29.29
CA HIS A 19 -12.24 -0.81 29.93
C HIS A 19 -12.05 -2.32 30.17
N LEU A 20 -11.46 -3.06 29.23
CA LEU A 20 -11.15 -4.49 29.41
C LEU A 20 -10.17 -4.71 30.56
N PHE A 21 -9.12 -3.90 30.65
CA PHE A 21 -8.13 -3.99 31.73
C PHE A 21 -8.75 -3.71 33.10
N GLU A 22 -9.58 -2.67 33.21
CA GLU A 22 -10.28 -2.32 34.45
C GLU A 22 -11.25 -3.40 34.90
N ILE A 23 -11.97 -4.03 33.96
CA ILE A 23 -12.86 -5.16 34.25
C ILE A 23 -12.04 -6.34 34.76
N GLN A 24 -10.93 -6.69 34.08
CA GLN A 24 -10.05 -7.76 34.54
C GLN A 24 -9.55 -7.50 35.97
N SER A 25 -9.11 -6.29 36.27
CA SER A 25 -8.67 -5.90 37.62
C SER A 25 -9.80 -6.03 38.66
N ALA A 26 -11.00 -5.53 38.35
CA ALA A 26 -12.15 -5.59 39.25
C ALA A 26 -12.63 -7.03 39.52
N VAL A 27 -12.53 -7.92 38.53
CA VAL A 27 -12.87 -9.35 38.67
C VAL A 27 -11.84 -10.07 39.56
N HIS A 28 -10.55 -9.81 39.38
CA HIS A 28 -9.50 -10.41 40.22
C HIS A 28 -9.57 -9.93 41.68
N GLY A 29 -9.96 -8.67 41.90
CA GLY A 29 -10.16 -8.07 43.22
C GLY A 29 -11.59 -8.14 43.75
N TYR A 30 -12.37 -9.17 43.37
CA TYR A 30 -13.77 -9.25 43.76
C TYR A 30 -13.95 -9.48 45.26
N LEU A 31 -14.53 -8.50 45.97
CA LEU A 31 -14.69 -8.52 47.43
C LEU A 31 -16.15 -8.49 47.90
N GLY A 32 -17.14 -8.62 46.99
CA GLY A 32 -18.56 -8.75 47.33
C GLY A 32 -19.49 -7.78 46.61
N PRO A 33 -20.64 -7.39 47.21
CA PRO A 33 -21.75 -6.75 46.51
C PRO A 33 -21.45 -5.34 46.00
N GLU A 34 -20.56 -4.59 46.66
CA GLU A 34 -20.07 -3.29 46.17
C GLU A 34 -19.26 -3.45 44.86
N THR A 35 -18.36 -4.44 44.82
CA THR A 35 -17.58 -4.75 43.60
C THR A 35 -18.47 -5.25 42.47
N GLN A 36 -19.58 -5.92 42.78
CA GLN A 36 -20.56 -6.37 41.80
C GLN A 36 -21.24 -5.20 41.07
N GLN A 37 -21.63 -4.14 41.78
CA GLN A 37 -22.26 -2.97 41.17
C GLN A 37 -21.30 -2.23 40.24
N GLU A 38 -20.04 -2.07 40.67
CA GLU A 38 -18.98 -1.48 39.85
C GLU A 38 -18.67 -2.32 38.60
N LEU A 39 -18.64 -3.65 38.73
CA LEU A 39 -18.43 -4.53 37.58
C LEU A 39 -19.54 -4.38 36.53
N VAL A 40 -20.81 -4.33 36.97
CA VAL A 40 -21.96 -4.11 36.07
C VAL A 40 -21.86 -2.76 35.37
N ARG A 41 -21.44 -1.71 36.08
CA ARG A 41 -21.21 -0.38 35.50
C ARG A 41 -20.13 -0.43 34.42
N LYS A 42 -18.99 -1.08 34.69
CA LYS A 42 -17.89 -1.21 33.73
C LYS A 42 -18.28 -2.01 32.49
N ILE A 43 -19.05 -3.09 32.64
CA ILE A 43 -19.56 -3.87 31.50
C ILE A 43 -20.48 -3.01 30.61
N LYS A 44 -21.36 -2.19 31.20
CA LYS A 44 -22.21 -1.27 30.43
C LYS A 44 -21.38 -0.26 29.64
N ASN A 45 -20.35 0.33 30.27
CA ASN A 45 -19.46 1.27 29.59
C ASN A 45 -18.70 0.59 28.43
N LEU A 46 -18.22 -0.64 28.63
CA LEU A 46 -17.59 -1.43 27.57
C LEU A 46 -18.55 -1.67 26.39
N THR A 47 -19.81 -2.00 26.66
CA THR A 47 -20.82 -2.18 25.59
C THR A 47 -21.03 -0.90 24.78
N ILE A 48 -21.09 0.26 25.44
CA ILE A 48 -21.23 1.55 24.76
C ILE A 48 -19.97 1.84 23.92
N ALA A 49 -18.77 1.65 24.48
CA ALA A 49 -17.51 1.87 23.77
C ALA A 49 -17.37 0.97 22.52
N LEU A 50 -17.71 -0.32 22.63
CA LEU A 50 -17.71 -1.24 21.48
C LEU A 50 -18.75 -0.85 20.42
N SER A 51 -19.93 -0.37 20.82
CA SER A 51 -20.94 0.13 19.89
C SER A 51 -20.46 1.39 19.16
N THR A 52 -19.82 2.32 19.86
CA THR A 52 -19.23 3.53 19.25
C THR A 52 -18.14 3.15 18.26
N LEU A 53 -17.20 2.29 18.67
CA LEU A 53 -16.12 1.80 17.80
C LEU A 53 -16.69 1.14 16.53
N SER A 54 -17.67 0.25 16.69
CA SER A 54 -18.36 -0.39 15.56
C SER A 54 -18.95 0.64 14.58
N THR A 55 -19.67 1.66 15.08
CA THR A 55 -20.27 2.69 14.22
C THR A 55 -19.23 3.57 13.50
N HIS A 56 -18.05 3.76 14.10
CA HIS A 56 -16.98 4.51 13.47
C HIS A 56 -16.22 3.69 12.41
N THR A 57 -16.23 2.35 12.53
CA THR A 57 -15.57 1.44 11.57
C THR A 57 -16.46 0.96 10.42
N ASP A 58 -17.80 0.95 10.58
CA ASP A 58 -18.73 0.33 9.61
C ASP A 58 -19.07 1.21 8.38
N LEU A 59 -18.31 2.28 8.15
CA LEU A 59 -18.53 3.15 6.99
C LEU A 59 -18.04 2.56 5.65
N ASP A 60 -17.48 1.35 5.66
CA ASP A 60 -16.75 0.77 4.53
C ASP A 60 -17.60 -0.15 3.62
N HIS A 61 -18.78 -0.59 4.03
CA HIS A 61 -19.55 -1.58 3.26
C HIS A 61 -20.52 -1.02 2.20
N GLN A 62 -20.66 0.30 2.06
CA GLN A 62 -21.74 0.88 1.24
C GLN A 62 -21.31 1.76 0.05
N ARG A 63 -20.08 1.63 -0.44
CA ARG A 63 -19.70 2.21 -1.74
C ARG A 63 -19.03 1.21 -2.67
N PRO A 64 -19.79 0.28 -3.27
CA PRO A 64 -19.34 -0.38 -4.48
C PRO A 64 -19.33 0.66 -5.61
N ASP A 65 -18.17 0.78 -6.25
CA ASP A 65 -17.97 1.26 -7.60
C ASP A 65 -18.18 2.76 -7.91
N THR A 66 -17.23 3.29 -8.67
CA THR A 66 -17.25 4.61 -9.34
C THR A 66 -16.74 5.79 -8.50
N GLN A 67 -15.42 5.89 -8.41
CA GLN A 67 -14.70 7.13 -8.75
C GLN A 67 -13.21 6.81 -8.92
N GLU A 68 -12.82 6.58 -10.17
CA GLU A 68 -11.51 6.99 -10.67
C GLU A 68 -11.38 8.49 -10.41
N ALA A 69 -10.93 8.86 -9.22
CA ALA A 69 -10.45 10.20 -8.97
C ALA A 69 -9.11 10.31 -9.71
N THR A 70 -9.16 11.00 -10.86
CA THR A 70 -8.02 11.61 -11.53
C THR A 70 -7.09 12.23 -10.49
N ALA A 71 -6.03 11.52 -10.15
CA ALA A 71 -4.92 12.04 -9.39
C ALA A 71 -4.15 13.00 -10.29
N GLU A 72 -4.60 14.25 -10.35
CA GLU A 72 -3.77 15.36 -10.79
C GLU A 72 -2.63 15.51 -9.78
N SER A 73 -1.50 14.90 -10.10
CA SER A 73 -0.24 15.07 -9.39
C SER A 73 0.27 16.49 -9.58
N SER A 74 -0.08 17.39 -8.65
CA SER A 74 0.68 18.61 -8.41
C SER A 74 2.00 18.24 -7.71
N PRO A 75 3.17 18.47 -8.32
CA PRO A 75 4.47 18.15 -7.73
C PRO A 75 4.85 19.29 -6.78
N GLY A 76 4.50 19.20 -5.50
CA GLY A 76 4.91 20.23 -4.54
C GLY A 76 4.55 20.03 -3.07
N ASN A 77 3.43 19.38 -2.75
CA ASN A 77 3.00 19.22 -1.37
C ASN A 77 2.78 17.74 -1.02
N ASN A 78 3.85 17.02 -0.69
CA ASN A 78 3.81 15.71 -0.03
C ASN A 78 3.40 15.83 1.46
N ALA A 79 2.38 16.63 1.77
CA ALA A 79 1.79 16.63 3.09
C ALA A 79 0.72 15.53 3.10
N PHE A 80 1.11 14.33 3.49
CA PHE A 80 0.11 13.36 3.96
C PHE A 80 -0.67 14.06 5.08
N PRO A 81 -2.00 14.21 4.99
CA PRO A 81 -2.77 14.79 6.07
C PRO A 81 -2.48 13.98 7.33
N SER A 82 -2.10 14.66 8.42
CA SER A 82 -1.67 13.99 9.66
C SER A 82 -2.74 13.10 10.28
N ASP A 83 -3.99 13.26 9.85
CA ASP A 83 -5.13 12.46 10.28
C ASP A 83 -6.09 12.23 9.09
N PRO A 84 -5.87 11.17 8.28
CA PRO A 84 -6.73 10.86 7.15
C PRO A 84 -8.10 10.31 7.61
N PRO A 85 -9.16 10.50 6.80
CA PRO A 85 -10.44 9.83 7.04
C PRO A 85 -10.26 8.31 6.89
N LEU A 86 -10.89 7.52 7.76
CA LEU A 86 -10.72 6.06 7.79
C LEU A 86 -11.00 5.39 6.43
N SER A 87 -12.02 5.88 5.71
CA SER A 87 -12.44 5.36 4.40
C SER A 87 -11.41 5.54 3.27
N SER A 88 -10.33 6.31 3.50
CA SER A 88 -9.25 6.47 2.52
C SER A 88 -8.13 5.43 2.68
N ILE A 89 -8.17 4.64 3.75
CA ILE A 89 -7.13 3.70 4.11
C ILE A 89 -7.55 2.32 3.60
N HIS A 90 -6.80 1.78 2.64
CA HIS A 90 -6.96 0.41 2.17
C HIS A 90 -5.82 -0.46 2.68
N LEU A 91 -6.15 -1.61 3.26
CA LEU A 91 -5.20 -2.57 3.81
C LEU A 91 -5.09 -3.79 2.89
N PRO A 92 -3.88 -4.15 2.43
CA PRO A 92 -3.66 -5.45 1.81
C PRO A 92 -4.04 -6.59 2.76
N PRO A 93 -4.69 -7.66 2.27
CA PRO A 93 -5.12 -8.78 3.12
C PRO A 93 -3.94 -9.46 3.81
N GLU A 94 -2.75 -9.45 3.21
CA GLU A 94 -1.54 -10.04 3.81
C GLU A 94 -1.14 -9.35 5.11
N ILE A 95 -1.49 -8.07 5.31
CA ILE A 95 -1.21 -7.37 6.57
C ILE A 95 -2.05 -7.96 7.72
N ILE A 96 -3.27 -8.42 7.43
CA ILE A 96 -4.14 -9.07 8.42
C ILE A 96 -3.46 -10.34 8.94
N ASP A 97 -2.92 -11.17 8.05
CA ASP A 97 -2.18 -12.39 8.42
C ASP A 97 -0.97 -12.08 9.33
N TYR A 98 -0.28 -10.95 9.11
CA TYR A 98 0.84 -10.54 9.96
C TYR A 98 0.34 -10.20 11.38
N VAL A 99 -0.77 -9.48 11.49
CA VAL A 99 -1.37 -9.12 12.79
C VAL A 99 -1.87 -10.37 13.53
N GLU A 100 -2.55 -11.28 12.83
CA GLU A 100 -3.05 -12.54 13.41
C GLU A 100 -1.90 -13.44 13.89
N ALA A 101 -0.79 -13.48 13.15
CA ALA A 101 0.42 -14.22 13.52
C ALA A 101 1.31 -13.51 14.56
N ALA A 102 0.87 -12.36 15.11
CA ALA A 102 1.65 -11.50 16.00
C ALA A 102 3.03 -11.09 15.42
N ARG A 103 3.13 -10.99 14.09
CA ARG A 103 4.31 -10.51 13.36
C ARG A 103 4.19 -9.01 13.13
N ASN A 104 5.30 -8.29 13.22
CA ASN A 104 5.30 -6.85 12.97
C ASN A 104 4.89 -6.55 11.51
N PRO A 105 3.78 -5.82 11.25
CA PRO A 105 3.33 -5.47 9.90
C PRO A 105 4.32 -4.57 9.13
N ASP A 106 5.23 -3.86 9.80
CA ASP A 106 6.29 -3.06 9.14
C ASP A 106 7.24 -3.94 8.30
N ILE A 107 7.29 -5.25 8.59
CA ILE A 107 8.10 -6.16 7.79
C ILE A 107 7.49 -6.32 6.39
N TYR A 108 6.16 -6.30 6.24
CA TYR A 108 5.51 -6.36 4.92
C TYR A 108 5.88 -5.14 4.07
N THR A 109 5.82 -3.94 4.65
CA THR A 109 6.15 -2.71 3.90
C THR A 109 7.61 -2.69 3.49
N ARG A 110 8.52 -3.16 4.36
CA ARG A 110 9.93 -3.35 4.03
C ARG A 110 10.11 -4.36 2.89
N GLU A 111 9.54 -5.55 3.00
CA GLU A 111 9.62 -6.60 1.98
C GLU A 111 9.05 -6.11 0.63
N PHE A 112 7.98 -5.33 0.66
CA PHE A 112 7.38 -4.71 -0.52
C PHE A 112 8.33 -3.72 -1.21
N VAL A 113 8.95 -2.81 -0.45
CA VAL A 113 9.93 -1.86 -1.01
C VAL A 113 11.14 -2.58 -1.60
N GLU A 114 11.65 -3.60 -0.90
CA GLU A 114 12.76 -4.43 -1.39
C GLU A 114 12.37 -5.17 -2.69
N LEU A 115 11.15 -5.72 -2.76
CA LEU A 115 10.62 -6.38 -3.94
C LEU A 115 10.48 -5.40 -5.13
N VAL A 116 9.92 -4.22 -4.91
CA VAL A 116 9.76 -3.19 -5.94
C VAL A 116 11.13 -2.73 -6.46
N GLN A 117 12.08 -2.48 -5.57
CA GLN A 117 13.43 -2.08 -5.96
C GLN A 117 14.12 -3.16 -6.79
N ARG A 118 14.05 -4.42 -6.33
CA ARG A 118 14.63 -5.57 -7.04
C ARG A 118 13.95 -5.78 -8.39
N GLY A 119 12.62 -5.68 -8.45
CA GLY A 119 11.84 -5.81 -9.68
C GLY A 119 12.18 -4.72 -10.69
N ASN A 120 12.32 -3.47 -10.25
CA ASN A 120 12.71 -2.35 -11.12
C ASN A 120 14.13 -2.54 -11.69
N GLN A 121 15.09 -2.99 -10.86
CA GLN A 121 16.44 -3.29 -11.32
C GLN A 121 16.47 -4.47 -12.31
N ASP A 122 15.72 -5.53 -12.05
CA ASP A 122 15.61 -6.68 -12.95
C ASP A 122 14.99 -6.28 -14.30
N LEU A 123 13.90 -5.52 -14.29
CA LEU A 123 13.27 -5.00 -15.51
C LEU A 123 14.22 -4.08 -16.29
N HIS A 124 14.94 -3.20 -15.60
CA HIS A 124 15.94 -2.35 -16.23
C HIS A 124 17.07 -3.18 -16.87
N GLY A 125 17.59 -4.18 -16.17
CA GLY A 125 18.60 -5.10 -16.67
C GLY A 125 18.14 -5.87 -17.91
N LYS A 126 16.92 -6.42 -17.88
CA LYS A 126 16.28 -7.09 -19.02
C LYS A 126 16.13 -6.15 -20.21
N LYS A 127 15.63 -4.93 -19.99
CA LYS A 127 15.50 -3.91 -21.05
C LYS A 127 16.85 -3.64 -21.72
N LEU A 128 17.92 -3.45 -20.95
CA LEU A 128 19.26 -3.25 -21.49
C LEU A 128 19.79 -4.47 -22.25
N ALA A 129 19.55 -5.68 -21.74
CA ALA A 129 19.94 -6.92 -22.41
C ALA A 129 19.21 -7.10 -23.75
N PHE A 130 17.91 -6.82 -23.81
CA PHE A 130 17.14 -6.86 -25.05
C PHE A 130 17.58 -5.78 -26.04
N ALA A 131 17.92 -4.57 -25.57
CA ALA A 131 18.49 -3.53 -26.42
C ALA A 131 19.83 -3.96 -27.02
N GLY A 132 20.73 -4.51 -26.19
CA GLY A 132 22.01 -5.04 -26.67
C GLY A 132 21.83 -6.21 -27.65
N PHE A 133 20.91 -7.13 -27.37
CA PHE A 133 20.58 -8.23 -28.29
C PHE A 133 20.06 -7.73 -29.63
N ARG A 134 19.13 -6.76 -29.63
CA ARG A 134 18.65 -6.09 -30.84
C ARG A 134 19.80 -5.52 -31.66
N ASP A 135 20.71 -4.78 -31.03
CA ASP A 135 21.79 -4.09 -31.72
C ASP A 135 22.78 -5.08 -32.36
N VAL A 136 23.12 -6.17 -31.65
CA VAL A 136 23.95 -7.26 -32.19
C VAL A 136 23.24 -7.96 -33.34
N LEU A 137 21.98 -8.36 -33.17
CA LEU A 137 21.21 -9.05 -34.19
C LEU A 137 21.09 -8.20 -35.47
N ALA A 138 20.78 -6.91 -35.32
CA ALA A 138 20.71 -5.99 -36.44
C ALA A 138 22.04 -5.87 -37.18
N ARG A 139 23.18 -5.81 -36.47
CA ARG A 139 24.51 -5.79 -37.09
C ARG A 139 24.77 -7.06 -37.89
N GLU A 140 24.51 -8.24 -37.32
CA GLU A 140 24.72 -9.51 -38.02
C GLU A 140 23.80 -9.64 -39.24
N MET A 141 22.53 -9.23 -39.13
CA MET A 141 21.58 -9.23 -40.26
C MET A 141 22.02 -8.29 -41.40
N ARG A 142 22.50 -7.08 -41.10
CA ARG A 142 23.06 -6.16 -42.12
C ARG A 142 24.29 -6.74 -42.82
N SER A 143 25.06 -7.58 -42.14
CA SER A 143 26.27 -8.23 -42.68
C SER A 143 25.90 -9.42 -43.57
N ALA A 144 25.01 -10.29 -43.09
CA ALA A 144 24.63 -11.53 -43.76
C ALA A 144 23.60 -11.34 -44.89
N MET A 145 22.75 -10.32 -44.83
CA MET A 145 21.66 -10.05 -45.78
C MET A 145 21.64 -8.56 -46.18
N PRO A 146 22.50 -8.16 -47.14
CA PRO A 146 22.61 -6.76 -47.57
C PRO A 146 21.32 -6.17 -48.15
N GLU A 147 20.45 -7.00 -48.73
CA GLU A 147 19.18 -6.64 -49.34
C GLU A 147 18.12 -6.14 -48.33
N CYS A 148 18.27 -6.49 -47.04
CA CYS A 148 17.33 -6.14 -45.98
C CYS A 148 17.81 -5.00 -45.08
N ARG A 149 18.93 -4.34 -45.40
CA ARG A 149 19.57 -3.34 -44.52
C ARG A 149 18.63 -2.20 -44.12
N GLU A 150 17.98 -1.59 -45.10
CA GLU A 150 17.09 -0.45 -44.87
C GLU A 150 15.91 -0.81 -43.95
N GLU A 151 15.37 -2.03 -44.11
CA GLU A 151 14.27 -2.52 -43.27
C GLU A 151 14.75 -2.85 -41.84
N VAL A 152 15.96 -3.42 -41.69
CA VAL A 152 16.57 -3.63 -40.38
C VAL A 152 16.83 -2.30 -39.67
N ASP A 153 17.31 -1.28 -40.38
CA ASP A 153 17.51 0.07 -39.82
C ASP A 153 16.21 0.72 -39.37
N ARG A 154 15.14 0.56 -40.14
CA ARG A 154 13.80 1.04 -39.77
C ARG A 154 13.30 0.37 -38.49
N VAL A 155 13.49 -0.94 -38.35
CA VAL A 155 13.06 -1.70 -37.15
C VAL A 155 13.87 -1.30 -35.92
N VAL A 156 15.19 -1.10 -36.06
CA VAL A 156 16.03 -0.63 -34.95
C VAL A 156 15.61 0.76 -34.48
N ALA A 157 15.36 1.69 -35.41
CA ALA A 157 14.85 3.02 -35.09
C ALA A 157 13.49 2.95 -34.36
N ALA A 158 12.55 2.16 -34.89
CA ALA A 158 11.21 2.01 -34.34
C ALA A 158 11.20 1.37 -32.94
N THR A 159 12.21 0.56 -32.62
CA THR A 159 12.37 -0.10 -31.31
C THR A 159 13.28 0.70 -30.36
N GLY A 160 13.58 1.96 -30.67
CA GLY A 160 14.33 2.88 -29.81
C GLY A 160 15.84 2.65 -29.79
N GLY A 161 16.40 2.06 -30.85
CA GLY A 161 17.84 1.98 -31.07
C GLY A 161 18.34 3.16 -31.88
N ALA A 162 19.58 3.58 -31.63
CA ALA A 162 20.23 4.55 -32.49
C ALA A 162 20.60 3.85 -33.81
N SER A 163 19.89 4.17 -34.89
CA SER A 163 20.33 3.84 -36.25
C SER A 163 21.72 4.46 -36.41
N GLY A 164 22.75 3.62 -36.57
CA GLY A 164 24.13 4.07 -36.61
C GLY A 164 24.42 4.88 -37.87
N GLU A 165 23.96 6.13 -37.92
CA GLU A 165 24.28 7.11 -38.97
C GLU A 165 23.87 8.53 -38.52
N THR A 166 24.51 9.04 -37.47
CA THR A 166 24.70 10.48 -37.30
C THR A 166 26.20 10.74 -37.24
N LYS A 167 26.81 11.05 -38.39
CA LYS A 167 28.06 11.81 -38.44
C LYS A 167 27.75 13.24 -37.97
N PRO A 168 28.37 13.77 -36.91
CA PRO A 168 28.52 15.21 -36.78
C PRO A 168 29.51 15.68 -37.85
N GLY A 169 29.10 16.68 -38.63
CA GLY A 169 29.89 17.28 -39.71
C GLY A 169 31.09 18.08 -39.21
N GLU A 170 31.96 18.38 -40.19
CA GLU A 170 33.16 19.23 -40.23
C GLU A 170 33.52 20.10 -39.01
#